data_AF-A0A0A5FZH8-F1
#
_entry.id   AF-A0A0A5FZH8-F1
#
_cell.length_a   1.000
_cell.length_b   1.000
_cell.length_c   1.000
_cell.angle_alpha   90.00
_cell.angle_beta   90.00
_cell.angle_gamma   90.00
#
_symmetry.space_group_name_H-M   'P 1'
#
loop_
_entity.id
_entity.type
_entity.pdbx_description
1 polymer ?
#
loop_
_entity_poly.entity_id
_entity_poly.type
_entity_poly.pdbx_seq_one_letter_code
_entity_poly.pdbx_strand_id
1 'polypeptide(L)'
;MVVMFKYIKGLFNKKEIARIKELEKEVADLKVIDVEKANTINTLEKKLEKLSEEAFENHMTLLYMDKEELEANSHKCSCGGYFIPMYEEHPNWIEICTSCDNRIENTDMSPILEPA
;
A
#
# COMPACT_ATOMS: atom_id res chain seq x y z
N MET A 1 -1.07 44.75 22.17
CA MET A 1 -1.65 44.36 20.86
C MET A 1 -3.13 44.77 20.70
N VAL A 2 -3.61 45.84 21.36
CA VAL A 2 -5.06 46.20 21.42
C VAL A 2 -5.41 47.41 20.54
N VAL A 3 -4.41 48.09 19.96
CA VAL A 3 -4.59 49.39 19.30
C VAL A 3 -4.92 49.28 17.80
N MET A 4 -4.57 48.18 17.13
CA MET A 4 -4.82 48.02 15.68
C MET A 4 -6.28 47.76 15.32
N PHE A 5 -7.10 47.21 16.22
CA PHE A 5 -8.48 46.82 15.88
C PHE A 5 -9.47 47.99 15.79
N LYS A 6 -9.13 49.19 16.31
CA LYS A 6 -10.02 50.36 16.22
C LYS A 6 -10.03 51.03 14.84
N TYR A 7 -8.96 50.89 14.04
CA TYR A 7 -8.83 51.59 12.75
C TYR A 7 -9.48 50.87 11.56
N ILE A 8 -9.78 49.57 11.67
CA ILE A 8 -10.35 48.78 10.56
C ILE A 8 -11.86 49.02 10.39
N LYS A 9 -12.57 49.41 11.46
CA LYS A 9 -14.03 49.64 11.44
C LYS A 9 -14.47 50.83 10.57
N GLY A 10 -13.54 51.70 10.16
CA GLY A 10 -13.82 52.85 9.28
C GLY A 10 -13.55 52.62 7.79
N LEU A 11 -12.91 51.50 7.42
CA LEU A 11 -12.40 51.27 6.05
C LEU A 11 -13.29 50.34 5.21
N PHE A 12 -14.16 49.56 5.84
CA PHE A 12 -15.01 48.58 5.16
C PHE A 12 -16.49 48.87 5.38
N ASN A 13 -17.27 48.83 4.31
CA ASN A 13 -18.72 48.96 4.37
C ASN A 13 -19.33 47.73 5.05
N LYS A 14 -20.53 47.87 5.64
CA LYS A 14 -21.29 46.79 6.31
C LYS A 14 -21.41 45.53 5.46
N LYS A 15 -21.50 45.66 4.13
CA LYS A 15 -21.53 44.52 3.18
C LYS A 15 -20.22 43.73 3.19
N GLU A 16 -19.08 44.40 3.24
CA GLU A 16 -17.76 43.75 3.24
C GLU A 16 -17.51 43.04 4.58
N ILE A 17 -17.92 43.65 5.70
CA ILE A 17 -17.87 43.02 7.02
C ILE A 17 -18.75 41.76 7.08
N ALA A 18 -19.93 41.79 6.47
CA ALA A 18 -20.80 40.62 6.38
C ALA A 18 -20.16 39.49 5.56
N ARG A 19 -19.54 39.82 4.43
CA ARG A 19 -18.85 38.85 3.58
C ARG A 19 -17.63 38.23 4.26
N ILE A 20 -16.85 39.02 5.01
CA ILE A 20 -15.71 38.51 5.79
C ILE A 20 -16.19 37.47 6.82
N LYS A 21 -17.27 37.76 7.55
CA LYS A 21 -17.83 36.80 8.53
C LYS A 21 -18.34 35.51 7.90
N GLU A 22 -18.92 35.61 6.70
CA GLU A 22 -19.36 34.45 5.94
C GLU A 22 -18.17 33.57 5.54
N LEU A 23 -17.11 34.18 5.00
CA LEU A 23 -15.87 33.49 4.66
C LEU A 23 -15.17 32.90 5.89
N GLU A 24 -15.17 33.58 7.03
CA GLU A 24 -14.64 33.06 8.30
C GLU A 24 -15.38 31.78 8.73
N LYS A 25 -16.71 31.74 8.53
CA LYS A 25 -17.53 30.56 8.80
C LYS A 25 -17.21 29.42 7.82
N GLU A 26 -17.16 29.71 6.52
CA GLU A 26 -16.80 28.71 5.50
C GLU A 26 -15.43 28.09 5.77
N VAL A 27 -14.43 28.90 6.15
CA VAL A 27 -13.09 28.41 6.53
C VAL A 27 -13.15 27.55 7.79
N ALA A 28 -14.00 27.88 8.76
CA ALA A 28 -14.16 27.05 9.96
C ALA A 28 -14.78 25.69 9.62
N ASP A 29 -15.81 25.67 8.78
CA ASP A 29 -16.48 24.45 8.34
C ASP A 29 -15.53 23.55 7.53
N LEU A 30 -14.74 24.14 6.62
CA LEU A 30 -13.73 23.41 5.84
C LEU A 30 -12.66 22.75 6.72
N LYS A 31 -12.24 23.39 7.82
CA LYS A 31 -11.28 22.80 8.76
C LYS A 31 -11.84 21.58 9.48
N VAL A 32 -13.14 21.56 9.79
CA VAL A 32 -13.78 20.39 10.41
C VAL A 32 -13.76 19.22 9.42
N ILE A 33 -14.12 19.46 8.16
CA ILE A 33 -14.10 18.44 7.10
C ILE A 33 -12.69 17.87 6.92
N ASP A 34 -11.66 18.70 7.00
CA ASP A 34 -10.26 18.27 6.84
C ASP A 34 -9.83 17.29 7.94
N VAL A 35 -10.24 17.56 9.18
CA VAL A 35 -10.00 16.66 10.33
C VAL A 35 -10.75 15.34 10.16
N GLU A 36 -12.02 15.38 9.74
CA GLU A 36 -12.80 14.16 9.48
C GLU A 36 -12.19 13.29 8.37
N LYS A 37 -11.71 13.92 7.30
CA LYS A 37 -10.98 13.22 6.23
C LYS A 37 -9.70 12.58 6.74
N ALA A 38 -8.90 13.28 7.54
CA ALA A 38 -7.68 12.72 8.12
C ALA A 38 -7.97 11.48 8.99
N ASN A 39 -9.04 11.54 9.81
CA ASN A 39 -9.47 10.38 10.60
C ASN A 39 -9.93 9.19 9.75
N THR A 40 -10.61 9.48 8.64
CA THR A 40 -11.06 8.45 7.68
C THR A 40 -9.87 7.79 7.01
N ILE A 41 -8.88 8.57 6.57
CA ILE A 41 -7.64 8.07 5.97
C ILE A 41 -6.90 7.15 6.95
N ASN A 42 -6.65 7.60 8.18
CA ASN A 42 -6.00 6.78 9.21
C ASN A 42 -6.72 5.46 9.48
N THR A 43 -8.06 5.46 9.38
CA THR A 43 -8.86 4.24 9.58
C THR A 43 -8.73 3.28 8.39
N LEU A 44 -8.68 3.80 7.17
CA LEU A 44 -8.51 3.01 5.96
C LEU A 44 -7.10 2.42 5.86
N GLU A 45 -6.07 3.18 6.23
CA GLU A 45 -4.67 2.71 6.26
C GLU A 45 -4.52 1.49 7.19
N LYS A 46 -5.11 1.54 8.40
CA LYS A 46 -5.13 0.39 9.32
C LYS A 46 -5.86 -0.83 8.77
N LYS A 47 -6.91 -0.63 7.97
CA LYS A 47 -7.62 -1.74 7.32
C LYS A 47 -6.80 -2.34 6.19
N LEU A 48 -6.09 -1.50 5.44
CA LEU A 48 -5.20 -1.94 4.35
C LEU A 48 -4.04 -2.77 4.89
N GLU A 49 -3.43 -2.34 6.00
CA GLU A 49 -2.37 -3.08 6.69
C GLU A 49 -2.85 -4.49 7.07
N LYS A 50 -3.99 -4.61 7.75
CA LYS A 50 -4.57 -5.92 8.10
C LYS A 50 -4.87 -6.80 6.89
N LEU A 51 -5.48 -6.24 5.85
CA LEU A 51 -5.77 -7.00 4.63
C LEU A 51 -4.48 -7.46 3.93
N SER A 52 -3.42 -6.66 4.00
CA SER A 52 -2.12 -7.05 3.43
C SER A 52 -1.47 -8.19 4.20
N GLU A 53 -1.58 -8.19 5.54
CA GLU A 53 -1.12 -9.29 6.40
C GLU A 53 -1.94 -10.56 6.12
N GLU A 54 -3.26 -10.46 6.08
CA GLU A 54 -4.15 -11.60 5.77
C GLU A 54 -3.89 -12.17 4.37
N ALA A 55 -3.64 -11.31 3.37
CA ALA A 55 -3.29 -11.77 2.02
C ALA A 55 -1.95 -12.49 1.98
N PHE A 56 -0.95 -12.00 2.74
CA PHE A 56 0.35 -12.64 2.85
C PHE A 56 0.24 -14.02 3.52
N GLU A 57 -0.46 -14.12 4.64
CA GLU A 57 -0.68 -15.38 5.37
C GLU A 57 -1.45 -16.40 4.52
N ASN A 58 -2.49 -15.97 3.80
CA ASN A 58 -3.23 -16.84 2.90
C ASN A 58 -2.38 -17.31 1.72
N HIS A 59 -1.54 -16.44 1.15
CA HIS A 59 -0.63 -16.82 0.07
C HIS A 59 0.44 -17.82 0.57
N MET A 60 0.94 -17.64 1.79
CA MET A 60 1.90 -18.56 2.40
C MET A 60 1.30 -19.92 2.75
N THR A 61 0.06 -19.92 3.25
CA THR A 61 -0.70 -21.15 3.52
C THR A 61 -0.94 -21.95 2.24
N LEU A 62 -1.12 -21.28 1.09
CA LEU A 62 -1.33 -21.95 -0.20
C LEU A 62 -0.07 -22.65 -0.74
N LEU A 63 1.12 -22.30 -0.21
CA LEU A 63 2.41 -22.80 -0.68
C LEU A 63 3.06 -23.84 0.25
N TYR A 64 2.38 -24.27 1.33
CA TYR A 64 2.83 -25.36 2.21
C TYR A 64 4.29 -25.28 2.70
N MET A 65 4.87 -24.08 2.81
CA MET A 65 6.24 -23.91 3.28
C MET A 65 6.27 -22.89 4.41
N ASP A 66 6.88 -23.28 5.54
CA ASP A 66 7.20 -22.34 6.61
C ASP A 66 8.16 -21.28 6.06
N LYS A 67 7.96 -20.02 6.43
CA LYS A 67 8.76 -18.89 5.91
C LYS A 67 10.27 -19.09 6.07
N GLU A 68 10.70 -19.72 7.16
CA GLU A 68 12.10 -20.04 7.42
C GLU A 68 12.64 -21.08 6.43
N GLU A 69 11.81 -22.05 6.04
CA GLU A 69 12.14 -23.08 5.05
C GLU A 69 12.18 -22.51 3.63
N LEU A 70 11.28 -21.56 3.34
CA LEU A 70 11.30 -20.80 2.10
C LEU A 70 12.61 -20.01 1.97
N GLU A 71 12.98 -19.22 2.97
CA GLU A 71 14.20 -18.40 2.91
C GLU A 71 15.49 -19.24 2.91
N ALA A 72 15.46 -20.45 3.51
CA ALA A 72 16.60 -21.36 3.49
C ALA A 72 16.82 -22.06 2.15
N ASN A 73 15.75 -22.36 1.42
CA ASN A 73 15.79 -23.21 0.22
C ASN A 73 15.44 -22.48 -1.09
N SER A 74 15.06 -21.20 -1.03
CA SER A 74 14.79 -20.37 -2.21
C SER A 74 15.80 -19.24 -2.38
N HIS A 75 15.92 -18.74 -3.60
CA HIS A 75 16.70 -17.54 -3.89
C HIS A 75 15.77 -16.37 -4.29
N LYS A 76 16.25 -15.14 -4.08
CA LYS A 76 15.45 -13.93 -4.27
C LYS A 76 15.27 -13.57 -5.74
N CYS A 77 14.05 -13.20 -6.10
CA CYS A 77 13.73 -12.57 -7.36
C CYS A 77 13.98 -11.06 -7.31
N SER A 78 14.25 -10.44 -8.46
CA SER A 78 14.48 -8.99 -8.59
C SER A 78 13.28 -8.13 -8.19
N CYS A 79 12.07 -8.71 -8.19
CA CYS A 79 10.85 -8.02 -7.75
C CYS A 79 10.66 -8.00 -6.21
N GLY A 80 11.53 -8.68 -5.46
CA GLY A 80 11.42 -8.83 -4.00
C GLY A 80 10.72 -10.10 -3.52
N GLY A 81 10.15 -10.90 -4.44
CA GLY A 81 9.65 -12.25 -4.13
C GLY A 81 10.75 -13.32 -4.08
N TYR A 82 10.34 -14.58 -3.91
CA TYR A 82 11.24 -15.74 -3.86
C TYR A 82 10.93 -16.70 -5.00
N PHE A 83 11.96 -17.35 -5.56
CA PHE A 83 11.78 -18.42 -6.54
C PHE A 83 11.54 -19.75 -5.85
N ILE A 84 10.41 -20.39 -6.17
CA ILE A 84 10.04 -21.70 -5.64
C ILE A 84 9.95 -22.72 -6.77
N PRO A 85 10.20 -24.00 -6.50
CA PRO A 85 9.91 -25.06 -7.45
C PRO A 85 8.46 -25.02 -7.92
N MET A 86 8.26 -25.11 -9.24
CA MET A 86 6.92 -25.20 -9.83
C MET A 86 6.33 -26.62 -9.73
N TYR A 87 7.20 -27.64 -9.67
CA TYR A 87 6.83 -29.05 -9.57
C TYR A 87 7.61 -29.71 -8.44
N GLU A 88 6.91 -30.38 -7.52
CA GLU A 88 7.53 -31.07 -6.38
C GLU A 88 8.39 -32.26 -6.83
N GLU A 89 7.98 -32.97 -7.87
CA GLU A 89 8.70 -34.15 -8.38
C GLU A 89 10.00 -33.78 -9.11
N HIS A 90 10.08 -32.55 -9.63
CA HIS A 90 11.20 -32.05 -10.43
C HIS A 90 11.61 -30.64 -9.97
N PRO A 91 12.12 -30.49 -8.74
CA PRO A 91 12.25 -29.17 -8.12
C PRO A 91 13.29 -28.26 -8.78
N ASN A 92 14.23 -28.85 -9.52
CA ASN A 92 15.29 -28.13 -10.22
C ASN A 92 14.98 -27.86 -11.69
N TRP A 93 13.79 -28.22 -12.21
CA TRP A 93 13.46 -28.01 -13.62
C TRP A 93 12.93 -26.59 -13.88
N ILE A 94 11.82 -26.23 -13.27
CA ILE A 94 11.21 -24.91 -13.42
C ILE A 94 10.96 -24.34 -12.03
N GLU A 95 11.49 -23.15 -11.79
CA GLU A 95 11.22 -22.34 -10.61
C GLU A 95 10.39 -21.12 -11.01
N ILE A 96 9.44 -20.73 -10.18
CA ILE A 96 8.54 -19.59 -10.41
C ILE A 96 8.61 -18.63 -9.23
N CYS A 97 8.51 -17.33 -9.50
CA CYS A 97 8.49 -16.33 -8.44
C CYS A 97 7.13 -16.28 -7.74
N THR A 98 7.13 -16.19 -6.40
CA THR A 98 5.91 -16.06 -5.59
C THR A 98 5.18 -14.73 -5.76
N SER A 99 5.87 -13.68 -6.24
CA SER A 99 5.32 -12.32 -6.31
C SER A 99 5.16 -11.79 -7.73
N CYS A 100 5.72 -12.46 -8.73
CA CYS A 100 5.56 -12.07 -10.14
C CYS A 100 5.61 -13.32 -11.04
N ASP A 101 5.19 -13.20 -12.30
CA ASP A 101 5.16 -14.33 -13.24
C ASP A 101 6.55 -14.70 -13.82
N ASN A 102 7.64 -14.24 -13.22
CA ASN A 102 8.99 -14.58 -13.68
C ASN A 102 9.33 -16.04 -13.38
N ARG A 103 10.05 -16.69 -14.30
CA ARG A 103 10.39 -18.12 -14.24
C ARG A 103 11.84 -18.36 -14.60
N ILE A 104 12.44 -19.35 -13.96
CA ILE A 104 13.77 -19.86 -14.29
C ILE A 104 13.58 -21.31 -14.73
N GLU A 105 14.12 -21.66 -15.89
CA GLU A 105 14.06 -23.01 -16.42
C GLU A 105 15.47 -23.55 -16.61
N ASN A 106 15.70 -24.76 -16.11
CA ASN A 106 16.90 -25.53 -16.30
C ASN A 106 16.60 -26.75 -17.18
N THR A 107 16.85 -26.60 -18.47
CA THR A 107 16.51 -27.59 -19.48
C THR A 107 17.26 -28.91 -19.29
N ASP A 108 18.47 -28.89 -18.68
CA ASP A 108 19.26 -30.10 -18.40
C ASP A 108 18.59 -30.99 -17.34
N MET A 109 17.74 -30.41 -16.49
CA MET A 109 16.99 -31.09 -15.45
C MET A 109 15.54 -31.35 -15.85
N SER A 110 15.17 -31.07 -17.11
CA SER A 110 13.85 -31.34 -17.64
C SER A 110 13.56 -32.85 -17.64
N PRO A 111 12.43 -33.29 -17.06
CA PRO A 111 11.98 -34.68 -17.19
C PRO A 111 11.53 -35.00 -18.62
N ILE A 112 11.33 -33.98 -19.44
CA ILE A 112 10.98 -34.09 -20.84
C ILE A 112 12.30 -34.05 -21.62
N LEU A 113 12.89 -35.23 -21.83
CA LEU A 113 13.97 -35.40 -22.79
C LEU A 113 13.41 -35.10 -24.18
N GLU A 114 13.94 -34.09 -24.88
CA GLU A 114 13.58 -33.85 -26.27
C GLU A 114 13.80 -35.14 -27.08
N PRO A 115 12.81 -35.59 -27.88
CA PRO A 115 13.05 -36.70 -28.79
C PRO A 115 14.16 -36.30 -29.78
N ALA A 116 15.24 -37.07 -29.78
CA ALA A 116 16.38 -36.94 -30.68
C ALA A 116 16.00 -37.06 -32.17
#